data_AF-A0A7K2ZTQ8-F1
#
_entry.id   AF-A0A7K2ZTQ8-F1
#
_cell.length_a   1.000
_cell.length_b   1.000
_cell.length_c   1.000
_cell.angle_alpha   90.00
_cell.angle_beta   90.00
_cell.angle_gamma   90.00
#
_symmetry.space_group_name_H-M   'P 1'
#
loop_
_entity.id
_entity.type
_entity.pdbx_description
1 polymer ?
#
loop_
_entity_poly.entity_id
_entity_poly.type
_entity_poly.pdbx_seq_one_letter_code
_entity_poly.pdbx_strand_id
1 'polypeptide(L)'
;MDGIRRRGFVAGALGVFVAACTPGGLPDGKGSGTPGQAAALLAVKIDNVGAARPQTGVEDADIVYAEQVEGGLSRLMAVFGTRVPDVVGPVRSARETDLELLRQFDRPTLAYSGAQGRLQPLIDAAPLRAAPQGKEGGAYFRGGGKPAPHNLYLRPEKLGRTTSGAGAGAAAGFRFAARAPAGGRPETERTVRFPSARFTFNWSAGKGRWLVSMDGRAATTAGGTRLAAPTVVVQYVDVEPSRFHDKLGNASPLSRTVGSGRAVVLRDGRAYDARWERRAPQDGTEFTAAKGGSPLAFAPGQVWVVFAKA
;
A
#
# COMPACT_ATOMS: atom_id res chain seq x y z
N MET A 1 -42.62 72.35 -53.02
CA MET A 1 -43.61 71.80 -53.97
C MET A 1 -43.83 70.36 -53.54
N ASP A 2 -44.72 70.16 -52.56
CA ASP A 2 -46.11 69.69 -52.79
C ASP A 2 -46.10 68.21 -53.25
N GLY A 3 -46.82 67.26 -52.67
CA GLY A 3 -47.82 67.24 -51.61
C GLY A 3 -48.41 65.82 -51.51
N ILE A 4 -48.74 65.40 -50.28
CA ILE A 4 -49.95 64.68 -49.81
C ILE A 4 -50.59 63.60 -50.74
N ARG A 5 -50.71 62.35 -50.23
CA ARG A 5 -51.96 61.56 -49.90
C ARG A 5 -51.61 60.10 -49.52
N ARG A 6 -51.83 59.65 -48.27
CA ARG A 6 -52.96 58.80 -47.75
C ARG A 6 -53.23 57.54 -48.59
N ARG A 7 -53.48 56.31 -48.09
CA ARG A 7 -53.68 55.67 -46.77
C ARG A 7 -53.75 54.14 -47.08
N GLY A 8 -53.36 53.28 -46.15
CA GLY A 8 -53.70 51.84 -46.20
C GLY A 8 -52.91 51.03 -45.16
N PHE A 9 -53.55 50.74 -44.03
CA PHE A 9 -53.03 49.89 -42.96
C PHE A 9 -53.62 48.48 -43.14
N VAL A 10 -52.80 47.43 -43.17
CA VAL A 10 -53.09 46.12 -42.53
C VAL A 10 -51.75 45.50 -42.13
N ALA A 11 -51.67 45.08 -40.87
CA ALA A 11 -50.51 44.49 -40.22
C ALA A 11 -50.33 43.01 -40.58
N GLY A 12 -49.07 42.59 -40.72
CA GLY A 12 -48.65 41.19 -40.73
C GLY A 12 -47.31 41.08 -39.99
N ALA A 13 -47.33 40.46 -38.81
CA ALA A 13 -46.17 40.32 -37.94
C ALA A 13 -45.16 39.30 -38.51
N LEU A 14 -43.90 39.72 -38.67
CA LEU A 14 -42.74 38.86 -38.91
C LEU A 14 -42.01 38.65 -37.58
N GLY A 15 -41.90 37.40 -37.14
CA GLY A 15 -41.05 37.02 -36.01
C GLY A 15 -39.57 36.97 -36.44
N VAL A 16 -38.75 37.80 -35.81
CA VAL A 16 -37.29 37.83 -35.99
C VAL A 16 -36.64 37.08 -34.83
N PHE A 17 -35.90 36.01 -35.15
CA PHE A 17 -34.99 35.34 -34.23
C PHE A 17 -33.74 36.20 -34.03
N VAL A 18 -33.51 36.67 -32.81
CA VAL A 18 -32.26 37.34 -32.44
C VAL A 18 -31.28 36.29 -31.92
N ALA A 19 -30.17 36.14 -32.64
CA ALA A 19 -29.00 35.39 -32.20
C ALA A 19 -28.28 36.16 -31.07
N ALA A 20 -28.02 35.50 -29.95
CA ALA A 20 -27.12 35.98 -28.91
C ALA A 20 -25.93 35.00 -28.81
N CYS A 21 -24.73 35.51 -29.08
CA CYS A 21 -23.47 34.82 -28.80
C CYS A 21 -23.10 34.96 -27.32
N THR A 22 -22.63 33.89 -26.69
CA THR A 22 -21.83 33.95 -25.45
C THR A 22 -20.80 32.80 -25.49
N PRO A 23 -19.53 33.01 -25.08
CA PRO A 23 -18.44 32.09 -25.40
C PRO A 23 -18.18 31.02 -24.34
N GLY A 24 -17.80 29.81 -24.80
CA GLY A 24 -16.80 28.95 -24.18
C GLY A 24 -17.20 28.14 -22.94
N GLY A 25 -17.85 26.97 -23.14
CA GLY A 25 -17.96 25.90 -22.15
C GLY A 25 -17.25 24.63 -22.65
N LEU A 26 -16.37 24.08 -21.82
CA LEU A 26 -15.62 22.83 -22.04
C LEU A 26 -16.57 21.63 -22.28
N PRO A 27 -16.22 20.64 -23.13
CA PRO A 27 -17.04 19.45 -23.27
C PRO A 27 -16.96 18.56 -22.02
N ASP A 28 -18.10 18.47 -21.31
CA ASP A 28 -18.37 17.46 -20.29
C ASP A 28 -18.35 16.05 -20.89
N GLY A 29 -17.20 15.41 -20.85
CA GLY A 29 -17.06 13.97 -21.06
C GLY A 29 -17.61 13.21 -19.86
N LYS A 30 -18.94 13.05 -19.78
CA LYS A 30 -19.58 12.06 -18.90
C LYS A 30 -19.22 10.66 -19.38
N GLY A 31 -18.08 10.15 -18.90
CA GLY A 31 -17.80 8.72 -18.88
C GLY A 31 -18.78 8.04 -17.92
N SER A 32 -19.72 7.29 -18.47
CA SER A 32 -20.64 6.42 -17.72
C SER A 32 -19.86 5.27 -17.07
N GLY A 33 -19.31 5.51 -15.88
CA GLY A 33 -18.89 4.44 -14.97
C GLY A 33 -20.08 4.01 -14.12
N THR A 34 -20.46 2.75 -14.19
CA THR A 34 -21.44 2.14 -13.29
C THR A 34 -21.01 2.31 -11.82
N PRO A 35 -21.86 2.82 -10.90
CA PRO A 35 -21.55 2.81 -9.47
C PRO A 35 -21.72 1.39 -8.94
N GLY A 36 -20.62 0.68 -8.65
CA GLY A 36 -20.72 -0.72 -8.20
C GLY A 36 -19.39 -1.39 -7.83
N GLN A 37 -18.65 -0.78 -6.90
CA GLN A 37 -17.52 -1.35 -6.15
C GLN A 37 -16.19 -1.52 -6.93
N ALA A 38 -15.45 -0.42 -7.07
CA ALA A 38 -14.01 -0.47 -7.34
C ALA A 38 -13.30 -1.20 -6.18
N ALA A 39 -12.80 -2.40 -6.46
CA ALA A 39 -11.52 -2.93 -6.03
C ALA A 39 -10.93 -2.45 -4.67
N ALA A 40 -11.60 -2.69 -3.53
CA ALA A 40 -11.01 -2.35 -2.24
C ALA A 40 -9.89 -3.33 -1.84
N LEU A 41 -8.65 -2.83 -1.79
CA LEU A 41 -7.47 -3.57 -1.34
C LEU A 41 -7.66 -4.14 0.07
N LEU A 42 -7.10 -5.31 0.34
CA LEU A 42 -7.03 -5.88 1.68
C LEU A 42 -5.62 -5.71 2.23
N ALA A 43 -5.48 -4.99 3.34
CA ALA A 43 -4.25 -4.86 4.11
C ALA A 43 -4.37 -5.67 5.39
N VAL A 44 -3.43 -6.58 5.63
CA VAL A 44 -3.43 -7.47 6.80
C VAL A 44 -2.19 -7.22 7.63
N LYS A 45 -2.38 -6.87 8.90
CA LYS A 45 -1.28 -6.75 9.87
C LYS A 45 -0.86 -8.13 10.34
N ILE A 46 0.38 -8.51 10.07
CA ILE A 46 0.90 -9.87 10.26
C ILE A 46 2.02 -9.92 11.29
N ASP A 47 2.01 -10.98 12.08
CA ASP A 47 3.04 -11.33 13.03
C ASP A 47 4.33 -11.81 12.37
N ASN A 48 5.46 -11.32 12.90
CA ASN A 48 6.78 -11.62 12.37
C ASN A 48 7.79 -12.04 13.45
N VAL A 49 7.35 -12.20 14.70
CA VAL A 49 8.25 -12.73 15.74
C VAL A 49 8.60 -14.19 15.45
N GLY A 50 9.66 -14.72 16.09
CA GLY A 50 10.12 -16.11 15.88
C GLY A 50 9.00 -17.13 16.01
N ALA A 51 8.23 -17.06 17.10
CA ALA A 51 7.13 -17.97 17.38
C ALA A 51 5.94 -17.89 16.40
N ALA A 52 5.85 -16.82 15.61
CA ALA A 52 4.79 -16.65 14.61
C ALA A 52 5.17 -17.15 13.21
N ARG A 53 6.46 -17.38 12.95
CA ARG A 53 6.95 -17.88 11.67
C ARG A 53 6.81 -19.42 11.59
N PRO A 54 6.70 -20.00 10.38
CA PRO A 54 6.41 -19.32 9.11
C PRO A 54 4.99 -18.73 9.05
N GLN A 55 4.81 -17.67 8.25
CA GLN A 55 3.50 -17.07 7.95
C GLN A 55 2.74 -17.83 6.87
N THR A 56 1.44 -17.56 6.73
CA THR A 56 0.57 -18.08 5.66
C THR A 56 0.09 -16.95 4.76
N GLY A 57 0.11 -17.15 3.45
CA GLY A 57 -0.49 -16.25 2.45
C GLY A 57 0.33 -15.00 2.09
N VAL A 58 1.51 -14.80 2.66
CA VAL A 58 2.37 -13.63 2.38
C VAL A 58 2.94 -13.66 0.96
N GLU A 59 3.09 -14.85 0.37
CA GLU A 59 3.52 -15.05 -1.02
C GLU A 59 2.53 -14.48 -2.05
N ASP A 60 1.28 -14.26 -1.67
CA ASP A 60 0.23 -13.76 -2.55
C ASP A 60 0.05 -12.24 -2.51
N ALA A 61 0.70 -11.56 -1.56
CA ALA A 61 0.62 -10.10 -1.44
C ALA A 61 1.26 -9.39 -2.64
N ASP A 62 0.66 -8.29 -3.07
CA ASP A 62 1.26 -7.39 -4.06
C ASP A 62 2.39 -6.56 -3.43
N ILE A 63 2.20 -6.12 -2.19
CA ILE A 63 3.20 -5.38 -1.41
C ILE A 63 3.30 -6.00 -0.02
N VAL A 64 4.53 -6.13 0.48
CA VAL A 64 4.81 -6.44 1.88
C VAL A 64 5.65 -5.31 2.46
N TYR A 65 5.06 -4.53 3.36
CA TYR A 65 5.81 -3.57 4.17
C TYR A 65 6.34 -4.28 5.42
N ALA A 66 7.59 -4.05 5.78
CA ALA A 66 8.19 -4.48 7.03
C ALA A 66 8.56 -3.25 7.87
N GLU A 67 8.01 -3.17 9.07
CA GLU A 67 8.17 -2.01 9.96
C GLU A 67 8.64 -2.43 11.35
N GLN A 68 9.21 -1.47 12.09
CA GLN A 68 9.59 -1.66 13.47
C GLN A 68 8.35 -1.60 14.36
N VAL A 69 8.30 -2.48 15.36
CA VAL A 69 7.32 -2.39 16.44
C VAL A 69 8.01 -2.45 17.80
N GLU A 70 7.22 -2.54 18.87
CA GLU A 70 7.70 -2.49 20.25
C GLU A 70 8.79 -3.53 20.54
N GLY A 71 9.73 -3.17 21.42
CA GLY A 71 10.89 -4.01 21.74
C GLY A 71 11.89 -4.16 20.60
N GLY A 72 11.79 -3.35 19.53
CA GLY A 72 12.69 -3.42 18.37
C GLY A 72 12.40 -4.60 17.44
N LEU A 73 11.28 -5.29 17.66
CA LEU A 73 10.80 -6.37 16.80
C LEU A 73 10.27 -5.81 15.47
N SER A 74 9.85 -6.67 14.57
CA SER A 74 9.19 -6.27 13.32
C SER A 74 7.78 -6.83 13.19
N ARG A 75 6.98 -6.17 12.36
CA ARG A 75 5.70 -6.67 11.83
C ARG A 75 5.67 -6.48 10.33
N LEU A 76 4.79 -7.24 9.69
CA LEU A 76 4.52 -7.08 8.26
C LEU A 76 3.13 -6.45 8.08
N MET A 77 3.00 -5.59 7.09
CA MET A 77 1.72 -5.22 6.50
C MET A 77 1.68 -5.79 5.09
N ALA A 78 0.89 -6.84 4.88
CA ALA A 78 0.70 -7.45 3.57
C ALA A 78 -0.52 -6.83 2.88
N VAL A 79 -0.34 -6.27 1.69
CA VAL A 79 -1.40 -5.63 0.91
C VAL A 79 -1.71 -6.48 -0.32
N PHE A 80 -2.98 -6.86 -0.43
CA PHE A 80 -3.53 -7.76 -1.43
C PHE A 80 -4.47 -6.99 -2.35
N GLY A 81 -4.19 -7.00 -3.65
CA GLY A 81 -5.03 -6.43 -4.70
C GLY A 81 -5.31 -7.44 -5.81
N THR A 82 -4.25 -7.93 -6.49
CA THR A 82 -4.40 -8.87 -7.61
C THR A 82 -4.87 -10.25 -7.21
N ARG A 83 -4.40 -10.74 -6.06
CA ARG A 83 -4.73 -12.05 -5.50
C ARG A 83 -4.96 -11.91 -4.00
N VAL A 84 -5.86 -12.74 -3.48
CA VAL A 84 -6.13 -12.86 -2.05
C VAL A 84 -6.04 -14.34 -1.68
N PRO A 85 -5.25 -14.72 -0.67
CA PRO A 85 -5.12 -16.12 -0.26
C PRO A 85 -6.37 -16.59 0.51
N ASP A 86 -6.61 -17.91 0.53
CA ASP A 86 -7.69 -18.50 1.33
C ASP A 86 -7.51 -18.23 2.83
N VAL A 87 -6.27 -18.22 3.29
CA VAL A 87 -5.87 -17.99 4.68
C VAL A 87 -4.65 -17.08 4.74
N VAL A 88 -4.66 -16.12 5.67
CA VAL A 88 -3.52 -15.24 5.91
C VAL A 88 -3.29 -15.02 7.40
N GLY A 89 -2.01 -15.01 7.81
CA GLY A 89 -1.63 -14.74 9.20
C GLY A 89 -0.26 -15.31 9.59
N PRO A 90 0.10 -15.29 10.89
CA PRO A 90 -0.79 -14.91 11.99
C PRO A 90 -1.11 -13.40 12.02
N VAL A 91 -2.37 -13.03 12.25
CA VAL A 91 -2.83 -11.63 12.29
C VAL A 91 -2.51 -11.00 13.64
N ARG A 92 -2.13 -9.72 13.64
CA ARG A 92 -1.79 -8.97 14.85
C ARG A 92 -2.29 -7.55 14.89
N SER A 93 -1.92 -6.86 15.97
CA SER A 93 -2.46 -5.58 16.34
C SER A 93 -1.98 -4.43 15.46
N ALA A 94 -2.90 -3.55 15.11
CA ALA A 94 -2.62 -2.33 14.35
C ALA A 94 -1.82 -1.32 15.20
N ARG A 95 -1.08 -0.44 14.53
CA ARG A 95 -0.28 0.68 15.06
C ARG A 95 -0.61 1.96 14.31
N GLU A 96 -0.20 3.10 14.86
CA GLU A 96 -0.39 4.41 14.23
C GLU A 96 0.27 4.50 12.84
N THR A 97 1.44 3.89 12.65
CA THR A 97 2.10 3.75 11.34
C THR A 97 1.20 3.15 10.28
N ASP A 98 0.37 2.14 10.63
CA ASP A 98 -0.54 1.51 9.68
C ASP A 98 -1.54 2.50 9.10
N LEU A 99 -2.01 3.45 9.93
CA LEU A 99 -3.00 4.44 9.52
C LEU A 99 -2.38 5.49 8.60
N GLU A 100 -1.15 5.93 8.88
CA GLU A 100 -0.44 6.87 7.99
C GLU A 100 -0.07 6.19 6.65
N LEU A 101 0.40 4.94 6.72
CA LEU A 101 0.77 4.14 5.56
C LEU A 101 -0.42 3.91 4.63
N LEU A 102 -1.55 3.45 5.17
CA LEU A 102 -2.68 3.00 4.34
C LEU A 102 -3.48 4.12 3.69
N ARG A 103 -3.24 5.38 4.06
CA ARG A 103 -3.89 6.54 3.42
C ARG A 103 -3.53 6.71 1.95
N GLN A 104 -2.44 6.10 1.46
CA GLN A 104 -2.08 6.11 0.03
C GLN A 104 -3.04 5.29 -0.85
N PHE A 105 -3.94 4.51 -0.24
CA PHE A 105 -4.88 3.67 -0.94
C PHE A 105 -6.29 4.23 -0.81
N ASP A 106 -7.10 4.06 -1.87
CA ASP A 106 -8.51 4.39 -1.82
C ASP A 106 -9.27 3.38 -0.93
N ARG A 107 -9.57 3.81 0.31
CA ARG A 107 -10.41 3.11 1.29
C ARG A 107 -10.12 1.60 1.43
N PRO A 108 -8.87 1.19 1.73
CA PRO A 108 -8.52 -0.22 1.90
C PRO A 108 -9.26 -0.83 3.09
N THR A 109 -9.34 -2.16 3.13
CA THR A 109 -9.71 -2.88 4.36
C THR A 109 -8.48 -3.17 5.18
N LEU A 110 -8.45 -2.71 6.44
CA LEU A 110 -7.42 -3.07 7.39
C LEU A 110 -7.92 -4.22 8.28
N ALA A 111 -7.32 -5.40 8.15
CA ALA A 111 -7.57 -6.57 8.97
C ALA A 111 -6.50 -6.73 10.05
N TYR A 112 -6.92 -6.80 11.31
CA TYR A 112 -6.02 -6.77 12.47
C TYR A 112 -6.65 -7.45 13.70
N SER A 113 -5.83 -7.85 14.68
CA SER A 113 -6.31 -8.60 15.85
C SER A 113 -6.88 -7.71 16.96
N GLY A 114 -6.69 -6.39 16.87
CA GLY A 114 -7.04 -5.41 17.90
C GLY A 114 -6.02 -4.27 17.94
N ALA A 115 -6.29 -3.22 18.70
CA ALA A 115 -5.39 -2.07 18.83
C ALA A 115 -5.34 -1.59 20.28
N GLN A 116 -4.40 -0.70 20.62
CA GLN A 116 -4.48 0.00 21.90
C GLN A 116 -5.76 0.85 21.91
N GLY A 117 -6.50 0.88 23.03
CA GLY A 117 -7.79 1.57 23.10
C GLY A 117 -7.73 3.05 22.69
N ARG A 118 -6.66 3.77 23.04
CA ARG A 118 -6.48 5.19 22.66
C ARG A 118 -6.26 5.40 21.16
N LEU A 119 -5.86 4.37 20.41
CA LEU A 119 -5.71 4.41 18.96
C LEU A 119 -7.07 4.25 18.25
N GLN A 120 -8.08 3.69 18.92
CA GLN A 120 -9.38 3.36 18.29
C GLN A 120 -10.08 4.57 17.64
N PRO A 121 -10.15 5.76 18.25
CA PRO A 121 -10.74 6.93 17.59
C PRO A 121 -10.04 7.33 16.29
N LEU A 122 -8.72 7.14 16.20
CA LEU A 122 -7.98 7.41 14.97
C LEU A 122 -8.25 6.35 13.90
N ILE A 123 -8.44 5.09 14.29
CA ILE A 123 -8.83 4.02 13.37
C ILE A 123 -10.23 4.31 12.81
N ASP A 124 -11.18 4.69 13.66
CA ASP A 124 -12.56 4.95 13.26
C ASP A 124 -12.67 6.19 12.35
N ALA A 125 -11.76 7.16 12.48
CA ALA A 125 -11.69 8.36 11.63
C ALA A 125 -10.84 8.17 10.36
N ALA A 126 -10.05 7.10 10.26
CA ALA A 126 -9.19 6.86 9.11
C ALA A 126 -10.02 6.52 7.86
N PRO A 127 -9.58 6.92 6.65
CA PRO A 127 -10.29 6.64 5.41
C PRO A 127 -10.06 5.19 4.96
N LEU A 128 -10.49 4.22 5.78
CA LEU A 128 -10.35 2.78 5.55
C LEU A 128 -11.55 2.03 6.14
N ARG A 129 -11.75 0.77 5.73
CA ARG A 129 -12.65 -0.15 6.44
C ARG A 129 -11.86 -0.89 7.51
N ALA A 130 -12.11 -0.60 8.78
CA ALA A 130 -11.53 -1.36 9.88
C ALA A 130 -12.25 -2.71 10.03
N ALA A 131 -11.49 -3.80 9.97
CA ALA A 131 -11.97 -5.17 10.17
C ALA A 131 -11.19 -5.84 11.33
N PRO A 132 -11.40 -5.43 12.61
CA PRO A 132 -10.76 -6.10 13.73
C PRO A 132 -11.40 -7.44 14.03
N GLN A 133 -10.62 -8.39 14.54
CA GLN A 133 -11.11 -9.68 15.05
C GLN A 133 -12.31 -9.54 16.00
N GLY A 134 -12.32 -8.54 16.87
CA GLY A 134 -13.39 -8.32 17.84
C GLY A 134 -14.74 -7.90 17.24
N LYS A 135 -14.76 -7.40 15.99
CA LYS A 135 -16.00 -7.03 15.26
C LYS A 135 -16.35 -8.02 14.15
N GLU A 136 -15.33 -8.65 13.56
CA GLU A 136 -15.45 -9.51 12.39
C GLU A 136 -15.16 -10.99 12.73
N GLY A 137 -15.55 -11.44 13.93
CA GLY A 137 -15.12 -12.71 14.52
C GLY A 137 -15.27 -13.94 13.62
N GLY A 138 -16.33 -14.00 12.80
CA GLY A 138 -16.58 -15.09 11.85
C GLY A 138 -15.55 -15.20 10.71
N ALA A 139 -14.76 -14.16 10.46
CA ALA A 139 -13.67 -14.19 9.50
C ALA A 139 -12.34 -14.67 10.08
N TYR A 140 -12.24 -14.78 11.41
CA TYR A 140 -11.00 -15.15 12.09
C TYR A 140 -11.10 -16.51 12.75
N PHE A 141 -9.99 -17.23 12.82
CA PHE A 141 -9.91 -18.50 13.53
C PHE A 141 -8.55 -18.68 14.19
N ARG A 142 -8.49 -19.55 15.20
CA ARG A 142 -7.25 -19.92 15.88
C ARG A 142 -6.73 -21.23 15.29
N GLY A 143 -5.51 -21.23 14.76
CA GLY A 143 -4.83 -22.44 14.31
C GLY A 143 -4.19 -23.22 15.47
N GLY A 144 -4.08 -24.55 15.33
CA GLY A 144 -3.49 -25.42 16.37
C GLY A 144 -1.95 -25.46 16.40
N GLY A 145 -1.27 -25.08 15.31
CA GLY A 145 0.18 -25.26 15.16
C GLY A 145 1.08 -24.21 15.82
N LYS A 146 0.51 -23.19 16.48
CA LYS A 146 1.27 -22.12 17.18
C LYS A 146 0.56 -21.75 18.49
N PRO A 147 1.28 -21.35 19.54
CA PRO A 147 0.65 -20.88 20.78
C PRO A 147 -0.01 -19.51 20.58
N ALA A 148 -1.03 -19.22 21.38
CA ALA A 148 -1.54 -17.86 21.48
C ALA A 148 -0.43 -16.93 22.01
N PRO A 149 -0.32 -15.69 21.49
CA PRO A 149 -1.23 -15.03 20.57
C PRO A 149 -0.79 -15.13 19.09
N HIS A 150 0.15 -16.02 18.75
CA HIS A 150 0.76 -16.17 17.42
C HIS A 150 -0.02 -17.10 16.48
N ASN A 151 -1.30 -17.34 16.75
CA ASN A 151 -2.08 -18.36 16.08
C ASN A 151 -3.44 -17.86 15.56
N LEU A 152 -3.65 -16.54 15.48
CA LEU A 152 -4.86 -15.99 14.87
C LEU A 152 -4.68 -15.91 13.37
N TYR A 153 -5.62 -16.41 12.58
CA TYR A 153 -5.60 -16.34 11.12
C TYR A 153 -6.89 -15.74 10.61
N LEU A 154 -6.83 -15.14 9.42
CA LEU A 154 -7.95 -14.55 8.71
C LEU A 154 -8.31 -15.42 7.51
N ARG A 155 -9.62 -15.55 7.23
CA ARG A 155 -10.18 -16.02 5.96
C ARG A 155 -10.73 -14.81 5.20
N PRO A 156 -9.99 -14.26 4.23
CA PRO A 156 -10.40 -13.04 3.53
C PRO A 156 -11.79 -13.12 2.87
N GLU A 157 -12.18 -14.30 2.36
CA GLU A 157 -13.51 -14.53 1.78
C GLU A 157 -14.65 -14.14 2.74
N LYS A 158 -14.48 -14.35 4.05
CA LYS A 158 -15.48 -14.06 5.08
C LYS A 158 -15.61 -12.55 5.35
N LEU A 159 -14.65 -11.76 4.89
CA LEU A 159 -14.74 -10.30 4.85
C LEU A 159 -15.33 -9.78 3.53
N GLY A 160 -15.72 -10.67 2.60
CA GLY A 160 -16.10 -10.32 1.24
C GLY A 160 -14.92 -9.92 0.37
N ARG A 161 -13.71 -10.43 0.65
CA ARG A 161 -12.47 -10.10 -0.08
C ARG A 161 -12.00 -11.30 -0.88
N THR A 162 -12.06 -11.21 -2.21
CA THR A 162 -11.68 -12.29 -3.15
C THR A 162 -10.56 -11.85 -4.10
N THR A 163 -10.70 -10.68 -4.72
CA THR A 163 -9.63 -9.93 -5.40
C THR A 163 -10.20 -8.58 -5.79
N SER A 164 -9.34 -7.58 -5.89
CA SER A 164 -9.70 -6.26 -6.40
C SER A 164 -9.49 -6.19 -7.93
N GLY A 165 -8.68 -7.08 -8.50
CA GLY A 165 -8.21 -7.02 -9.90
C GLY A 165 -7.20 -5.89 -10.17
N ALA A 166 -7.06 -4.93 -9.25
CA ALA A 166 -6.10 -3.83 -9.33
C ALA A 166 -4.85 -4.13 -8.51
N GLY A 167 -3.66 -3.95 -9.09
CA GLY A 167 -2.40 -4.21 -8.39
C GLY A 167 -2.09 -3.14 -7.35
N ALA A 168 -1.93 -3.55 -6.08
CA ALA A 168 -1.67 -2.61 -4.98
C ALA A 168 -0.41 -1.76 -5.22
N GLY A 169 0.60 -2.31 -5.89
CA GLY A 169 1.81 -1.58 -6.27
C GLY A 169 1.52 -0.35 -7.13
N ALA A 170 0.67 -0.48 -8.14
CA ALA A 170 0.29 0.65 -8.99
C ALA A 170 -0.54 1.68 -8.19
N ALA A 171 -1.44 1.20 -7.32
CA ALA A 171 -2.20 2.06 -6.41
C ALA A 171 -1.30 2.82 -5.41
N ALA A 172 -0.18 2.24 -5.01
CA ALA A 172 0.85 2.89 -4.18
C ALA A 172 1.76 3.87 -4.95
N GLY A 173 1.52 4.07 -6.26
CA GLY A 173 2.35 4.92 -7.12
C GLY A 173 3.61 4.25 -7.67
N PHE A 174 3.79 2.95 -7.46
CA PHE A 174 4.97 2.24 -7.98
C PHE A 174 4.87 2.09 -9.49
N ARG A 175 5.99 2.32 -10.17
CA ARG A 175 6.12 2.16 -11.62
C ARG A 175 6.73 0.81 -11.92
N PHE A 176 6.18 0.08 -12.87
CA PHE A 176 6.68 -1.24 -13.26
C PHE A 176 7.17 -1.24 -14.71
N ALA A 177 8.28 -1.91 -14.96
CA ALA A 177 8.80 -2.12 -16.31
C ALA A 177 9.51 -3.47 -16.39
N ALA A 178 9.34 -4.21 -17.49
CA ALA A 178 10.02 -5.49 -17.68
C ALA A 178 11.55 -5.35 -17.70
N ARG A 179 12.07 -4.29 -18.34
CA ARG A 179 13.50 -3.98 -18.39
C ARG A 179 13.95 -3.20 -17.15
N ALA A 180 15.09 -3.60 -16.58
CA ALA A 180 15.73 -2.88 -15.49
C ALA A 180 16.18 -1.46 -15.93
N PRO A 181 16.13 -0.46 -15.04
CA PRO A 181 16.79 0.82 -15.27
C PRO A 181 18.28 0.65 -15.50
N ALA A 182 18.88 1.51 -16.34
CA ALA A 182 20.33 1.56 -16.51
C ALA A 182 21.03 1.94 -15.20
N GLY A 183 22.30 1.52 -15.04
CA GLY A 183 23.07 1.78 -13.84
C GLY A 183 22.81 0.74 -12.74
N GLY A 184 22.80 1.20 -11.49
CA GLY A 184 22.83 0.32 -10.31
C GLY A 184 24.18 -0.39 -10.15
N ARG A 185 24.58 -0.66 -8.91
CA ARG A 185 25.79 -1.46 -8.61
C ARG A 185 25.40 -2.93 -8.49
N PRO A 186 26.25 -3.88 -8.94
CA PRO A 186 26.05 -5.29 -8.63
C PRO A 186 25.93 -5.47 -7.11
N GLU A 187 24.90 -6.17 -6.68
CA GLU A 187 24.68 -6.47 -5.28
C GLU A 187 23.88 -7.77 -5.20
N THR A 188 24.40 -8.76 -4.48
CA THR A 188 23.75 -10.08 -4.37
C THR A 188 23.23 -10.36 -2.96
N GLU A 189 23.52 -9.47 -2.01
CA GLU A 189 23.02 -9.56 -0.65
C GLU A 189 22.81 -8.15 -0.06
N ARG A 190 21.66 -7.96 0.60
CA ARG A 190 21.40 -6.78 1.45
C ARG A 190 20.79 -7.23 2.76
N THR A 191 21.37 -6.77 3.88
CA THR A 191 20.77 -6.93 5.21
C THR A 191 20.26 -5.59 5.73
N VAL A 192 19.03 -5.58 6.25
CA VAL A 192 18.42 -4.46 6.97
C VAL A 192 18.19 -4.89 8.42
N ARG A 193 18.64 -4.07 9.37
CA ARG A 193 18.61 -4.38 10.81
C ARG A 193 17.63 -3.45 11.53
N PHE A 194 16.79 -4.06 12.34
CA PHE A 194 16.03 -3.46 13.42
C PHE A 194 16.77 -3.78 14.73
N PRO A 195 16.42 -3.16 15.87
CA PRO A 195 17.11 -3.43 17.13
C PRO A 195 17.04 -4.92 17.55
N SER A 196 15.92 -5.59 17.30
CA SER A 196 15.67 -6.98 17.71
C SER A 196 15.18 -7.88 16.55
N ALA A 197 15.38 -7.45 15.30
CA ALA A 197 15.04 -8.23 14.11
C ALA A 197 15.97 -7.87 12.95
N ARG A 198 16.10 -8.76 11.96
CA ARG A 198 16.77 -8.46 10.69
C ARG A 198 16.13 -9.15 9.51
N PHE A 199 16.20 -8.50 8.36
CA PHE A 199 15.84 -9.04 7.06
C PHE A 199 17.10 -9.10 6.19
N THR A 200 17.34 -10.23 5.55
CA THR A 200 18.42 -10.39 4.57
C THR A 200 17.80 -10.82 3.25
N PHE A 201 18.19 -10.13 2.17
CA PHE A 201 17.72 -10.39 0.83
C PHE A 201 18.89 -10.88 -0.01
N ASN A 202 18.82 -12.13 -0.47
CA ASN A 202 19.84 -12.75 -1.31
C ASN A 202 19.34 -12.86 -2.75
N TRP A 203 20.05 -12.31 -3.72
CA TRP A 203 19.69 -12.44 -5.13
C TRP A 203 19.86 -13.89 -5.60
N SER A 204 18.83 -14.44 -6.24
CA SER A 204 18.87 -15.71 -6.95
C SER A 204 18.71 -15.48 -8.44
N ALA A 205 19.82 -15.55 -9.18
CA ALA A 205 19.82 -15.37 -10.64
C ALA A 205 18.89 -16.39 -11.33
N GLY A 206 18.96 -17.67 -10.93
CA GLY A 206 18.11 -18.72 -11.50
C GLY A 206 16.61 -18.54 -11.25
N LYS A 207 16.22 -17.75 -10.25
CA LYS A 207 14.80 -17.41 -9.98
C LYS A 207 14.42 -16.00 -10.43
N GLY A 208 15.38 -15.16 -10.81
CA GLY A 208 15.17 -13.74 -11.06
C GLY A 208 14.56 -13.01 -9.85
N ARG A 209 14.88 -13.41 -8.61
CA ARG A 209 14.24 -12.88 -7.39
C ARG A 209 15.20 -12.78 -6.21
N TRP A 210 14.89 -11.86 -5.31
CA TRP A 210 15.52 -11.71 -3.99
C TRP A 210 14.85 -12.65 -2.99
N LEU A 211 15.57 -13.66 -2.52
CA LEU A 211 15.15 -14.59 -1.48
C LEU A 211 15.18 -13.89 -0.12
N VAL A 212 14.09 -14.00 0.65
CA VAL A 212 13.94 -13.31 1.94
C VAL A 212 14.38 -14.22 3.07
N SER A 213 15.30 -13.78 3.91
CA SER A 213 15.67 -14.43 5.17
C SER A 213 15.33 -13.51 6.34
N MET A 214 14.85 -14.07 7.43
CA MET A 214 14.48 -13.32 8.63
C MET A 214 15.23 -13.90 9.82
N ASP A 215 15.95 -13.05 10.54
CA ASP A 215 16.80 -13.41 11.68
C ASP A 215 17.84 -14.51 11.38
N GLY A 216 18.36 -14.50 10.15
CA GLY A 216 19.36 -15.48 9.70
C GLY A 216 18.79 -16.84 9.29
N ARG A 217 17.47 -17.00 9.30
CA ARG A 217 16.80 -18.21 8.81
C ARG A 217 16.10 -17.93 7.50
N ALA A 218 16.12 -18.91 6.61
CA ALA A 218 15.34 -18.88 5.38
C ALA A 218 13.84 -18.73 5.72
N ALA A 219 13.24 -17.57 5.41
CA ALA A 219 11.79 -17.39 5.44
C ALA A 219 11.08 -18.26 4.39
N THR A 220 10.16 -19.07 4.88
CA THR A 220 9.23 -19.89 4.10
C THR A 220 7.81 -19.58 4.55
N THR A 221 6.84 -19.93 3.73
CA THR A 221 5.42 -19.89 4.10
C THR A 221 5.05 -21.21 4.78
N ALA A 222 3.88 -21.27 5.43
CA ALA A 222 3.41 -22.50 6.06
C ALA A 222 3.27 -23.67 5.07
N GLY A 223 3.05 -23.38 3.78
CA GLY A 223 3.06 -24.37 2.70
C GLY A 223 4.45 -24.76 2.19
N GLY A 224 5.53 -24.23 2.78
CA GLY A 224 6.91 -24.52 2.41
C GLY A 224 7.49 -23.62 1.31
N THR A 225 6.70 -22.69 0.74
CA THR A 225 7.17 -21.78 -0.31
C THR A 225 8.25 -20.86 0.21
N ARG A 226 9.41 -20.81 -0.46
CA ARG A 226 10.48 -19.85 -0.17
C ARG A 226 10.01 -18.44 -0.52
N LEU A 227 9.92 -17.54 0.47
CA LEU A 227 9.56 -16.15 0.21
C LEU A 227 10.63 -15.48 -0.65
N ALA A 228 10.18 -14.85 -1.74
CA ALA A 228 11.06 -14.17 -2.68
C ALA A 228 10.31 -13.11 -3.50
N ALA A 229 10.95 -11.96 -3.72
CA ALA A 229 10.37 -10.86 -4.48
C ALA A 229 11.29 -10.39 -5.61
N PRO A 230 10.75 -10.00 -6.78
CA PRO A 230 11.55 -9.44 -7.85
C PRO A 230 12.09 -8.04 -7.52
N THR A 231 11.46 -7.31 -6.59
CA THR A 231 11.93 -6.01 -6.11
C THR A 231 11.85 -5.90 -4.58
N VAL A 232 12.90 -5.36 -3.99
CA VAL A 232 12.96 -4.99 -2.57
C VAL A 232 13.38 -3.54 -2.47
N VAL A 233 12.73 -2.76 -1.63
CA VAL A 233 13.04 -1.37 -1.34
C VAL A 233 13.46 -1.28 0.12
N VAL A 234 14.63 -0.73 0.38
CA VAL A 234 15.03 -0.26 1.71
C VAL A 234 14.70 1.23 1.76
N GLN A 235 13.64 1.60 2.45
CA GLN A 235 13.19 2.99 2.55
C GLN A 235 13.63 3.54 3.91
N TYR A 236 14.52 4.54 3.90
CA TYR A 236 15.01 5.17 5.13
C TYR A 236 14.02 6.23 5.58
N VAL A 237 13.42 6.03 6.75
CA VAL A 237 12.37 6.86 7.33
C VAL A 237 12.73 7.29 8.74
N ASP A 238 12.17 8.40 9.19
CA ASP A 238 12.24 8.77 10.60
C ASP A 238 11.40 7.79 11.42
N VAL A 239 11.97 7.32 12.52
CA VAL A 239 11.31 6.42 13.48
C VAL A 239 11.38 7.07 14.85
N GLU A 240 10.22 7.50 15.34
CA GLU A 240 10.09 8.17 16.62
C GLU A 240 9.14 7.41 17.56
N PRO A 241 9.21 7.63 18.88
CA PRO A 241 8.21 7.12 19.81
C PRO A 241 6.84 7.75 19.52
N SER A 242 5.83 6.93 19.30
CA SER A 242 4.43 7.37 19.29
C SER A 242 3.98 7.75 20.72
N ARG A 243 2.91 8.55 20.81
CA ARG A 243 2.13 8.74 22.05
C ARG A 243 1.40 7.47 22.51
N PHE A 244 1.30 6.47 21.63
CA PHE A 244 0.68 5.17 21.91
C PHE A 244 1.71 4.19 22.48
N HIS A 245 1.24 3.27 23.32
CA HIS A 245 2.07 2.35 24.10
C HIS A 245 1.49 0.92 24.05
N ASP A 246 2.36 -0.08 24.15
CA ASP A 246 1.94 -1.46 24.32
C ASP A 246 1.39 -1.74 25.73
N LYS A 247 1.01 -3.00 25.97
CA LYS A 247 0.49 -3.44 27.28
C LYS A 247 1.54 -3.40 28.40
N LEU A 248 2.82 -3.32 28.08
CA LEU A 248 3.93 -3.26 29.01
C LEU A 248 4.43 -1.82 29.23
N GLY A 249 3.80 -0.83 28.59
CA GLY A 249 4.16 0.58 28.72
C GLY A 249 5.30 1.02 27.80
N ASN A 250 5.72 0.21 26.81
CA ASN A 250 6.69 0.64 25.82
C ASN A 250 6.00 1.50 24.75
N ALA A 251 6.57 2.65 24.42
CA ALA A 251 6.07 3.45 23.31
C ALA A 251 6.14 2.67 21.99
N SER A 252 5.04 2.69 21.23
CA SER A 252 5.00 2.11 19.89
C SER A 252 5.87 2.94 18.94
N PRO A 253 6.77 2.35 18.15
CA PRO A 253 7.46 3.09 17.11
C PRO A 253 6.46 3.64 16.08
N LEU A 254 6.66 4.88 15.67
CA LEU A 254 5.99 5.53 14.56
C LEU A 254 7.01 5.74 13.45
N SER A 255 6.95 4.91 12.42
CA SER A 255 7.64 5.15 11.15
C SER A 255 6.91 6.21 10.35
N ARG A 256 7.58 7.32 10.03
CA ARG A 256 7.06 8.40 9.19
C ARG A 256 7.14 8.01 7.72
N THR A 257 5.99 7.65 7.17
CA THR A 257 5.78 7.19 5.79
C THR A 257 5.44 8.32 4.83
N VAL A 258 5.14 9.52 5.34
CA VAL A 258 4.94 10.77 4.57
C VAL A 258 6.16 11.66 4.76
N GLY A 259 6.66 12.23 3.67
CA GLY A 259 7.89 13.02 3.65
C GLY A 259 8.78 12.63 2.48
N SER A 260 10.09 12.75 2.67
CA SER A 260 11.07 12.33 1.67
C SER A 260 12.34 11.84 2.35
N GLY A 261 13.14 11.05 1.64
CA GLY A 261 14.37 10.52 2.18
C GLY A 261 15.18 9.70 1.20
N ARG A 262 16.21 9.03 1.69
CA ARG A 262 16.98 8.08 0.89
C ARG A 262 16.27 6.75 0.80
N ALA A 263 16.47 6.05 -0.31
CA ALA A 263 16.09 4.65 -0.46
C ALA A 263 17.20 3.88 -1.19
N VAL A 264 17.14 2.56 -1.09
CA VAL A 264 17.89 1.66 -1.98
C VAL A 264 16.88 0.71 -2.60
N VAL A 265 16.81 0.69 -3.92
CA VAL A 265 15.97 -0.26 -4.67
C VAL A 265 16.84 -1.41 -5.13
N LEU A 266 16.47 -2.62 -4.74
CA LEU A 266 17.11 -3.87 -5.12
C LEU A 266 16.28 -4.54 -6.21
N ARG A 267 16.90 -4.78 -7.36
CA ARG A 267 16.25 -5.36 -8.54
C ARG A 267 17.30 -6.00 -9.44
N ASP A 268 16.99 -7.17 -10.00
CA ASP A 268 17.83 -7.83 -11.01
C ASP A 268 19.30 -8.04 -10.58
N GLY A 269 19.52 -8.35 -9.29
CA GLY A 269 20.86 -8.54 -8.72
C GLY A 269 21.69 -7.26 -8.63
N ARG A 270 21.02 -6.11 -8.59
CA ARG A 270 21.63 -4.79 -8.49
C ARG A 270 20.95 -3.97 -7.40
N ALA A 271 21.71 -3.04 -6.84
CA ALA A 271 21.23 -2.00 -5.96
C ALA A 271 21.29 -0.63 -6.64
N TYR A 272 20.19 0.10 -6.58
CA TYR A 272 20.04 1.44 -7.10
C TYR A 272 19.86 2.40 -5.93
N ASP A 273 20.81 3.33 -5.75
CA ASP A 273 20.63 4.41 -4.79
C ASP A 273 19.51 5.33 -5.28
N ALA A 274 18.56 5.60 -4.40
CA ALA A 274 17.32 6.26 -4.73
C ALA A 274 16.97 7.35 -3.71
N ARG A 275 16.05 8.22 -4.10
CA ARG A 275 15.27 9.05 -3.19
C ARG A 275 13.81 8.59 -3.24
N TRP A 276 13.15 8.63 -2.09
CA TRP A 276 11.71 8.47 -2.01
C TRP A 276 11.06 9.81 -1.66
N GLU A 277 9.87 10.05 -2.19
CA GLU A 277 9.03 11.18 -1.84
C GLU A 277 7.56 10.74 -1.78
N ARG A 278 6.87 11.18 -0.73
CA ARG A 278 5.41 11.09 -0.57
C ARG A 278 4.96 12.38 0.12
N ARG A 279 4.43 13.33 -0.66
CA ARG A 279 4.21 14.72 -0.20
C ARG A 279 3.04 14.83 0.78
N ALA A 280 1.97 14.09 0.53
CA ALA A 280 0.80 14.04 1.39
C ALA A 280 0.39 12.60 1.73
N PRO A 281 -0.37 12.38 2.80
CA PRO A 281 -0.82 11.04 3.20
C PRO A 281 -1.62 10.30 2.12
N GLN A 282 -2.35 10.99 1.25
CA GLN A 282 -3.11 10.37 0.16
C GLN A 282 -2.27 10.04 -1.08
N ASP A 283 -1.03 10.52 -1.13
CA ASP A 283 -0.17 10.30 -2.29
C ASP A 283 0.47 8.91 -2.22
N GLY A 284 0.74 8.34 -3.40
CA GLY A 284 1.66 7.22 -3.54
C GLY A 284 3.10 7.64 -3.23
N THR A 285 3.98 6.65 -3.05
CA THR A 285 5.42 6.91 -2.82
C THR A 285 6.17 6.81 -4.14
N GLU A 286 6.76 7.92 -4.57
CA GLU A 286 7.61 7.97 -5.76
C GLU A 286 9.05 7.59 -5.42
N PHE A 287 9.70 6.86 -6.31
CA PHE A 287 11.13 6.52 -6.21
C PHE A 287 11.89 7.02 -7.44
N THR A 288 12.93 7.81 -7.21
CA THR A 288 13.79 8.38 -8.25
C THR A 288 15.25 8.01 -8.01
N ALA A 289 16.03 7.90 -9.07
CA ALA A 289 17.47 7.65 -8.98
C ALA A 289 18.14 8.80 -8.23
N ALA A 290 18.97 8.49 -7.24
CA ALA A 290 19.66 9.50 -6.44
C ALA A 290 20.54 10.43 -7.29
N LYS A 291 21.10 9.89 -8.39
CA LYS A 291 21.80 10.66 -9.43
C LYS A 291 20.85 10.93 -10.59
N GLY A 292 20.66 12.20 -10.93
CA GLY A 292 19.89 12.62 -12.11
C GLY A 292 18.36 12.61 -11.95
N GLY A 293 17.82 12.03 -10.87
CA GLY A 293 16.40 12.17 -10.53
C GLY A 293 15.43 11.43 -11.46
N SER A 294 15.91 10.53 -12.32
CA SER A 294 15.03 9.77 -13.21
C SER A 294 14.13 8.81 -12.40
N PRO A 295 12.86 8.60 -12.79
CA PRO A 295 12.01 7.62 -12.13
C PRO A 295 12.60 6.21 -12.16
N LEU A 296 12.54 5.49 -11.04
CA LEU A 296 12.98 4.10 -10.94
C LEU A 296 11.79 3.15 -11.13
N ALA A 297 11.87 2.29 -12.14
CA ALA A 297 10.87 1.27 -12.37
C ALA A 297 11.22 -0.04 -11.63
N PHE A 298 10.23 -0.62 -10.97
CA PHE A 298 10.27 -1.92 -10.30
C PHE A 298 10.01 -3.05 -11.28
N ALA A 299 10.50 -4.25 -10.94
CA ALA A 299 10.21 -5.44 -11.73
C ALA A 299 8.75 -5.85 -11.48
N PRO A 300 7.99 -6.27 -12.52
CA PRO A 300 6.60 -6.69 -12.35
C PRO A 300 6.47 -7.80 -11.30
N GLY A 301 5.56 -7.62 -10.34
CA GLY A 301 5.26 -8.58 -9.29
C GLY A 301 5.34 -7.98 -7.89
N GLN A 302 5.46 -8.86 -6.88
CA GLN A 302 5.49 -8.49 -5.47
C GLN A 302 6.65 -7.52 -5.15
N VAL A 303 6.37 -6.51 -4.33
CA VAL A 303 7.37 -5.58 -3.81
C VAL A 303 7.49 -5.72 -2.29
N TRP A 304 8.71 -5.88 -1.79
CA TRP A 304 8.98 -5.74 -0.36
C TRP A 304 9.48 -4.34 -0.06
N VAL A 305 8.90 -3.65 0.91
CA VAL A 305 9.37 -2.34 1.37
C VAL A 305 9.76 -2.47 2.84
N VAL A 306 11.04 -2.32 3.15
CA VAL A 306 11.54 -2.39 4.52
C VAL A 306 11.83 -0.98 5.00
N PHE A 307 11.10 -0.53 6.02
CA PHE A 307 11.37 0.73 6.69
C PHE A 307 12.61 0.59 7.57
N ALA A 308 13.69 1.23 7.15
CA ALA A 308 14.93 1.35 7.92
C ALA A 308 14.94 2.72 8.61
N LYS A 309 15.51 2.80 9.81
CA LYS A 309 15.71 4.11 10.46
C LYS A 309 16.75 4.92 9.67
N ALA A 310 16.42 6.18 9.38
CA ALA A 310 17.29 7.14 8.69
C ALA A 310 18.53 7.52 9.52
#